data_AF-A0AAV6ZR72-F1
#
_entry.id   AF-A0AAV6ZR72-F1
#
_cell.length_a   1.000
_cell.length_b   1.000
_cell.length_c   1.000
_cell.angle_alpha   90.00
_cell.angle_beta   90.00
_cell.angle_gamma   90.00
#
_symmetry.space_group_name_H-M   'P 1'
#
loop_
_entity.id
_entity.type
_entity.pdbx_description
1 polymer ?
#
loop_
_entity_poly.entity_id
_entity_poly.type
_entity_poly.pdbx_seq_one_letter_code
_entity_poly.pdbx_strand_id
1 'polypeptide(L)'
;MLWCIKHSPFITSGEKTQMFNFYKERGLEMPKPVVTQPVTTARGRPKKLFGPVFRIPPELDVSLLLEFIGADEGTGSFKPLEKKFVRVSGEATIGHVEKFLRRKMELATTCQVDIICADHLLEHYQTLRDILAEIGKRALQDGLLVLHFGLGLSPSSLT
;
A
#
# COMPACT_ATOMS: atom_id res chain seq x y z
N MET A 1 -15.18 -4.39 -21.70
CA MET A 1 -16.42 -4.80 -21.02
C MET A 1 -16.46 -6.33 -20.84
N LEU A 2 -15.40 -6.93 -20.28
CA LEU A 2 -15.19 -8.39 -20.22
C LEU A 2 -14.94 -8.86 -18.76
N TRP A 3 -15.72 -8.33 -17.81
CA TRP A 3 -15.45 -8.50 -16.37
C TRP A 3 -16.70 -8.85 -15.55
N CYS A 4 -17.56 -9.75 -16.03
CA CYS A 4 -18.74 -10.15 -15.24
C CYS A 4 -18.93 -11.66 -15.02
N ILE A 5 -18.15 -12.55 -15.63
CA ILE A 5 -18.44 -14.01 -15.55
C ILE A 5 -17.44 -14.77 -14.67
N LYS A 6 -17.03 -14.20 -13.54
CA LYS A 6 -16.21 -14.97 -12.59
C LYS A 6 -16.69 -15.03 -11.15
N HIS A 7 -17.74 -14.30 -10.75
CA HIS A 7 -18.14 -14.29 -9.34
C HIS A 7 -19.63 -14.01 -9.08
N SER A 8 -20.55 -14.80 -9.65
CA SER A 8 -21.92 -14.85 -9.11
C SER A 8 -22.49 -16.27 -9.17
N PRO A 9 -22.73 -16.94 -8.03
CA PRO A 9 -23.39 -18.24 -7.98
C PRO A 9 -24.91 -18.17 -8.24
N PHE A 10 -25.46 -17.00 -8.57
CA PHE A 10 -26.88 -16.81 -8.91
C PHE A 10 -27.00 -16.16 -10.29
N ILE A 11 -26.92 -16.99 -11.34
CA ILE A 11 -27.27 -16.56 -12.72
C ILE A 11 -28.68 -17.09 -13.00
N THR A 12 -29.61 -16.17 -13.28
CA THR A 12 -30.99 -16.52 -13.61
C THR A 12 -31.09 -17.20 -14.98
N SER A 13 -32.16 -17.95 -15.25
CA SER A 13 -32.35 -18.67 -16.53
C SER A 13 -32.34 -17.74 -17.75
N GLY A 14 -32.77 -16.48 -17.59
CA GLY A 14 -32.76 -15.47 -18.66
C GLY A 14 -31.35 -15.03 -19.08
N GLU A 15 -30.45 -14.83 -18.12
CA GLU A 15 -29.06 -14.42 -18.37
C GLU A 15 -28.26 -15.53 -19.08
N LYS A 16 -28.57 -16.81 -18.80
CA LYS A 16 -27.96 -17.96 -19.51
C LYS A 16 -28.31 -17.96 -21.00
N THR A 17 -29.56 -17.66 -21.36
CA THR A 17 -29.99 -17.59 -22.75
C THR A 17 -29.32 -16.45 -23.50
N GLN A 18 -29.20 -15.29 -22.86
CA GLN A 18 -28.51 -14.14 -23.46
C GLN A 18 -27.02 -14.45 -23.70
N MET A 19 -26.37 -15.11 -22.74
CA MET A 19 -24.98 -15.56 -22.89
C MET A 19 -24.83 -16.57 -24.04
N PHE A 20 -25.72 -17.55 -24.15
CA PHE A 20 -25.69 -18.55 -25.22
C PHE A 20 -25.79 -17.92 -26.62
N ASN A 21 -26.73 -16.99 -26.81
CA ASN A 21 -26.91 -16.30 -28.09
C ASN A 21 -25.68 -15.48 -28.49
N PHE A 22 -25.03 -14.81 -27.53
CA PHE A 22 -23.81 -14.03 -27.77
C PHE A 22 -22.66 -14.86 -28.35
N TYR A 23 -22.45 -16.10 -27.87
CA TYR A 23 -21.40 -17.00 -28.37
C TYR A 23 -21.79 -17.60 -29.73
N LYS A 24 -23.06 -18.00 -29.88
CA LYS A 24 -23.58 -18.61 -31.12
C LYS A 24 -23.53 -17.65 -32.31
N GLU A 25 -23.96 -16.39 -32.13
CA GLU A 25 -24.01 -15.40 -33.21
C GLU A 25 -22.63 -14.94 -33.68
N ARG A 26 -21.62 -15.03 -32.81
CA ARG A 26 -20.22 -14.68 -33.16
C ARG A 26 -19.37 -15.86 -33.60
N GLY A 27 -19.94 -17.06 -33.72
CA GLY A 27 -19.21 -18.28 -34.08
C GLY A 27 -18.12 -18.65 -33.08
N LEU A 28 -18.22 -18.21 -31.83
CA LEU A 28 -17.24 -18.45 -30.78
C LEU A 28 -17.60 -19.75 -30.03
N GLU A 29 -16.62 -20.60 -29.78
CA GLU A 29 -16.83 -21.78 -28.94
C GLU A 29 -17.28 -21.36 -27.53
N MET A 30 -18.36 -22.00 -27.06
CA MET A 30 -18.90 -21.74 -25.73
C MET A 30 -17.88 -22.20 -24.67
N PRO A 31 -17.55 -21.36 -23.67
CA PRO A 31 -16.63 -21.77 -22.61
C PRO A 31 -17.17 -23.02 -21.92
N LYS A 32 -16.43 -24.14 -21.99
CA LYS A 32 -16.83 -25.39 -21.34
C LYS A 32 -17.05 -25.13 -19.85
N PRO A 33 -18.22 -25.47 -19.28
CA PRO A 33 -18.43 -25.37 -17.85
C PRO A 33 -17.36 -26.22 -17.17
N VAL A 34 -16.55 -25.58 -16.32
CA VAL A 34 -15.55 -26.27 -15.52
C VAL A 34 -16.30 -27.13 -14.52
N VAL A 35 -16.48 -28.41 -14.86
CA VAL A 35 -16.97 -29.42 -13.93
C VAL A 35 -15.89 -29.57 -12.87
N THR A 36 -16.17 -29.10 -11.65
CA THR A 36 -15.42 -29.51 -10.46
C THR A 36 -15.58 -31.02 -10.32
N GLN A 37 -14.56 -31.77 -10.74
CA GLN A 37 -14.50 -33.19 -10.49
C GLN A 37 -14.41 -33.42 -8.97
N PRO A 38 -15.22 -34.32 -8.38
CA PRO A 38 -15.02 -34.74 -7.00
C PRO A 38 -13.69 -35.51 -6.91
N VAL A 39 -12.78 -34.99 -6.09
CA VAL A 39 -11.44 -35.56 -5.91
C VAL A 39 -11.55 -36.83 -5.06
N THR A 40 -11.36 -37.99 -5.68
CA THR A 40 -11.08 -39.25 -4.98
C THR A 40 -9.71 -39.15 -4.30
N THR A 41 -9.65 -39.52 -3.03
CA THR A 41 -8.45 -39.60 -2.21
C THR A 41 -7.39 -40.52 -2.84
N ALA A 42 -6.29 -39.95 -3.34
CA ALA A 42 -5.07 -40.69 -3.62
C ALA A 42 -3.85 -39.82 -3.27
N ARG A 43 -2.97 -40.37 -2.42
CA ARG A 43 -1.71 -39.77 -1.98
C ARG A 43 -0.87 -39.37 -3.18
N GLY A 44 -0.64 -38.07 -3.34
CA GLY A 44 0.21 -37.53 -4.39
C GLY A 44 0.65 -36.12 -4.02
N ARG A 45 1.86 -36.02 -3.47
CA ARG A 45 2.71 -34.83 -3.25
C ARG A 45 2.16 -33.55 -3.89
N PRO A 46 1.84 -32.48 -3.13
CA PRO A 46 1.40 -31.23 -3.73
C PRO A 46 2.55 -30.64 -4.55
N LYS A 47 2.40 -30.62 -5.88
CA LYS A 47 3.17 -29.73 -6.74
C LYS A 47 2.80 -28.32 -6.32
N LYS A 48 3.68 -27.67 -5.55
CA LYS A 48 3.60 -26.23 -5.25
C LYS A 48 3.75 -25.47 -6.57
N LEU A 49 2.65 -25.31 -7.30
CA LEU A 49 2.55 -24.36 -8.40
C LEU A 49 1.98 -23.06 -7.84
N PHE A 50 2.73 -22.43 -6.94
CA PHE A 50 2.59 -21.01 -6.70
C PHE A 50 3.73 -20.37 -7.49
N GLY A 51 3.42 -19.73 -8.62
CA GLY A 51 4.31 -18.68 -9.12
C GLY A 51 4.55 -17.65 -8.01
N PRO A 52 5.55 -16.77 -8.11
CA PRO A 52 5.78 -15.75 -7.09
C PRO A 52 4.59 -14.78 -7.13
N VAL A 53 3.51 -15.13 -6.44
CA VAL A 53 2.53 -14.17 -5.96
C VAL A 53 3.36 -13.30 -5.04
N PHE A 54 3.62 -12.06 -5.47
CA PHE A 54 4.27 -11.06 -4.66
C PHE A 54 3.38 -10.79 -3.45
N ARG A 55 3.49 -11.65 -2.44
CA ARG A 55 2.84 -11.48 -1.15
C ARG A 55 3.74 -10.55 -0.38
N ILE A 56 3.16 -9.43 0.02
CA ILE A 56 3.87 -8.47 0.85
C ILE A 56 4.18 -9.19 2.16
N PRO A 57 5.45 -9.20 2.62
CA PRO A 57 5.83 -9.85 3.86
C PRO A 57 4.91 -9.38 5.01
N PRO A 58 4.39 -10.30 5.84
CA PRO A 58 3.47 -9.95 6.93
C PRO A 58 4.09 -8.97 7.93
N GLU A 59 5.42 -8.86 7.96
CA GLU A 59 6.17 -7.91 8.77
C GLU A 59 6.04 -6.47 8.28
N LEU A 60 5.62 -6.24 7.02
CA LEU A 60 5.36 -4.91 6.44
C LEU A 60 3.86 -4.58 6.52
N ASP A 61 3.34 -4.54 7.73
CA ASP A 61 1.93 -4.44 8.07
C ASP A 61 1.36 -3.01 8.05
N VAL A 62 2.21 -1.98 8.09
CA VAL A 62 1.78 -0.58 8.05
C VAL A 62 2.04 0.04 6.68
N SER A 63 1.02 0.70 6.13
CA SER A 63 1.11 1.46 4.88
C SER A 63 1.08 2.95 5.19
N LEU A 64 2.10 3.68 4.75
CA LEU A 64 2.28 5.11 4.96
C LEU A 64 1.92 5.89 3.70
N LEU A 65 1.29 7.05 3.90
CA LEU A 65 1.22 8.14 2.93
C LEU A 65 2.04 9.31 3.48
N LEU A 66 3.09 9.69 2.75
CA LEU A 66 3.99 10.79 3.10
C LEU A 66 3.58 12.04 2.33
N GLU A 67 3.09 13.05 3.04
CA GLU A 67 2.65 14.33 2.46
C GLU A 67 3.59 15.46 2.83
N PHE A 68 4.14 16.13 1.81
CA PHE A 68 4.99 17.28 2.02
C PHE A 68 4.12 18.52 2.27
N ILE A 69 4.35 19.20 3.40
CA ILE A 69 3.59 20.41 3.77
C ILE A 69 4.34 21.70 3.50
N GLY A 70 5.67 21.66 3.41
CA GLY A 70 6.48 22.86 3.16
C GLY A 70 7.91 22.74 3.65
N ALA A 71 8.72 23.74 3.31
CA ALA A 71 10.08 23.90 3.77
C ALA A 71 10.31 25.35 4.19
N ASP A 72 11.14 25.56 5.20
CA ASP A 72 11.55 26.89 5.64
C ASP A 72 12.41 27.61 4.58
N GLU A 73 12.42 28.94 4.67
CA GLU A 73 13.29 29.76 3.84
C GLU A 73 14.77 29.45 4.15
N GLY A 74 15.49 28.91 3.17
CA GLY A 74 16.91 28.58 3.30
C GLY A 74 17.23 27.09 3.40
N THR A 75 16.23 26.19 3.39
CA THR A 75 16.42 24.72 3.39
C THR A 75 17.15 24.18 2.14
N GLY A 76 17.49 25.04 1.17
CA GLY A 76 18.27 24.69 0.00
C GLY A 76 17.50 23.86 -1.03
N SER A 77 18.20 23.41 -2.08
CA SER A 77 17.59 22.55 -3.10
C SER A 77 17.60 21.09 -2.64
N PHE A 78 16.45 20.43 -2.71
CA PHE A 78 16.31 19.01 -2.44
C PHE A 78 15.51 18.31 -3.56
N LYS A 79 15.69 16.99 -3.66
CA LYS A 79 14.95 16.19 -4.63
C LYS A 79 13.53 15.91 -4.12
N PRO A 80 12.47 16.24 -4.89
CA PRO A 80 11.10 15.90 -4.50
C PRO A 80 10.90 14.39 -4.31
N LEU A 81 10.08 14.01 -3.34
CA LEU A 81 9.76 12.61 -3.07
C LEU A 81 8.91 12.00 -4.21
N GLU A 82 9.53 11.18 -5.05
CA GLU A 82 8.87 10.55 -6.21
C GLU A 82 7.74 9.59 -5.82
N LYS A 83 7.90 8.86 -4.70
CA LYS A 83 6.93 7.86 -4.24
C LYS A 83 6.56 8.14 -2.79
N LYS A 84 5.35 8.67 -2.62
CA LYS A 84 4.76 9.04 -1.32
C LYS A 84 4.25 7.85 -0.50
N PHE A 85 4.08 6.70 -1.16
CA PHE A 85 3.51 5.49 -0.55
C PHE A 85 4.61 4.50 -0.19
N VAL A 86 4.68 4.12 1.09
CA VAL A 86 5.68 3.18 1.60
C VAL A 86 5.02 2.17 2.52
N ARG A 87 5.36 0.88 2.37
CA ARG A 87 5.00 -0.14 3.36
C ARG A 87 6.20 -0.48 4.21
N VAL A 88 6.01 -0.44 5.52
CA VAL A 88 7.03 -0.67 6.55
C VAL A 88 6.46 -1.52 7.67
N SER A 89 7.33 -1.98 8.56
CA SER A 89 6.89 -2.62 9.79
C SER A 89 6.27 -1.61 10.74
N GLY A 90 5.21 -1.99 11.45
CA GLY A 90 4.64 -1.19 12.54
C GLY A 90 5.62 -0.91 13.68
N GLU A 91 6.67 -1.73 13.83
CA GLU A 91 7.75 -1.54 14.81
C GLU A 91 8.78 -0.48 14.36
N ALA A 92 8.69 0.02 13.11
CA ALA A 92 9.54 1.11 12.67
C ALA A 92 9.21 2.40 13.44
N THR A 93 10.24 3.12 13.86
CA THR A 93 10.09 4.40 14.54
C THR A 93 10.07 5.58 13.59
N ILE A 94 9.60 6.74 14.05
CA ILE A 94 9.64 8.00 13.31
C ILE A 94 11.07 8.38 12.90
N GLY A 95 12.07 8.14 13.75
CA GLY A 95 13.47 8.34 13.37
C GLY A 95 13.94 7.47 12.18
N HIS A 96 13.30 6.32 11.92
CA HIS A 96 13.54 5.56 10.69
C HIS A 96 12.92 6.25 9.46
N VAL A 97 11.73 6.84 9.61
CA VAL A 97 11.04 7.58 8.55
C VAL A 97 11.80 8.86 8.19
N GLU A 98 12.28 9.61 9.18
CA GLU A 98 13.15 10.77 8.97
C GLU A 98 14.42 10.40 8.20
N LYS A 99 15.11 9.33 8.62
CA LYS A 99 16.30 8.81 7.93
C LYS A 99 15.98 8.38 6.50
N PHE A 100 14.82 7.77 6.29
CA PHE A 100 14.34 7.41 4.96
C PHE A 100 14.15 8.66 4.09
N LEU A 101 13.43 9.68 4.57
CA LEU A 101 13.19 10.93 3.86
C LEU A 101 14.50 11.65 3.52
N ARG A 102 15.43 11.76 4.49
CA ARG A 102 16.74 12.38 4.29
C ARG A 102 17.53 11.71 3.17
N ARG A 103 17.59 10.38 3.14
CA ARG A 103 18.30 9.64 2.08
C ARG A 103 17.56 9.68 0.74
N LYS A 104 16.23 9.61 0.77
CA LYS A 104 15.41 9.50 -0.44
C LYS A 104 15.28 10.83 -1.19
N MET A 105 15.31 11.95 -0.47
CA MET A 105 15.25 13.31 -1.01
C MET A 105 16.62 14.00 -1.09
N GLU A 106 17.69 13.27 -0.73
CA GLU A 106 19.08 13.76 -0.75
C GLU A 106 19.26 15.05 0.09
N LEU A 107 18.65 15.08 1.28
CA LEU A 107 18.68 16.26 2.15
C LEU A 107 20.05 16.46 2.79
N ALA A 108 20.45 17.73 2.96
CA ALA A 108 21.65 18.08 3.69
C ALA A 108 21.57 17.69 5.17
N THR A 109 22.73 17.53 5.81
CA THR A 109 22.81 17.22 7.25
C THR A 109 22.27 18.32 8.15
N THR A 110 22.29 19.57 7.66
CA THR A 110 21.75 20.76 8.31
C THR A 110 20.23 20.87 8.19
N CYS A 111 19.59 20.04 7.34
CA CYS A 111 18.13 20.02 7.21
C CYS A 111 17.51 19.12 8.28
N GLN A 112 16.58 19.67 9.06
CA GLN A 112 15.70 18.93 9.94
C GLN A 112 14.45 18.50 9.19
N VAL A 113 13.88 17.38 9.62
CA VAL A 113 12.64 16.82 9.09
C VAL A 113 11.69 16.70 10.26
N ASP A 114 10.63 17.49 10.25
CA ASP A 114 9.58 17.42 11.27
C ASP A 114 8.42 16.63 10.72
N ILE A 115 7.89 15.68 11.50
CA ILE A 115 6.82 14.78 11.08
C ILE A 115 5.62 14.95 12.01
N ILE A 116 4.46 15.22 11.42
CA ILE A 116 3.20 15.46 12.11
C ILE A 116 2.18 14.43 11.63
N CYS A 117 1.36 13.92 12.55
CA CYS A 117 0.21 13.09 12.23
C CYS A 117 -1.04 13.68 12.85
N ALA A 118 -2.08 13.89 12.04
CA ALA A 118 -3.24 14.71 12.39
C ALA A 118 -2.80 16.10 12.92
N ASP A 119 -2.79 16.28 14.24
CA ASP A 119 -2.42 17.52 14.92
C ASP A 119 -1.27 17.33 15.92
N HIS A 120 -0.58 16.19 15.87
CA HIS A 120 0.47 15.83 16.83
C HIS A 120 1.85 15.78 16.16
N LEU A 121 2.80 16.56 16.68
CA LEU A 121 4.21 16.46 16.31
C LEU A 121 4.78 15.17 16.89
N LEU A 122 5.35 14.33 16.03
CA LEU A 122 5.80 13.00 16.41
C LEU A 122 7.27 13.03 16.84
N GLU A 123 7.59 12.26 17.88
CA GLU A 123 8.95 12.13 18.41
C GLU A 123 9.69 10.95 17.78
N HIS A 124 11.02 11.04 17.69
CA HIS A 124 11.87 10.11 16.94
C HIS A 124 11.75 8.63 17.39
N TYR A 125 11.31 8.39 18.63
CA TYR A 125 11.27 7.06 19.27
C TYR A 125 9.91 6.39 19.13
N GLN A 126 8.87 7.16 18.80
CA GLN A 126 7.52 6.62 18.67
C GLN A 126 7.49 5.62 17.52
N THR A 127 6.90 4.44 17.76
CA THR A 127 6.68 3.45 16.71
C THR A 127 5.41 3.78 15.94
N LEU A 128 5.35 3.37 14.66
CA LEU A 128 4.15 3.57 13.85
C LEU A 128 2.93 2.85 14.43
N ARG A 129 3.15 1.72 15.12
CA ARG A 129 2.06 1.00 15.79
C ARG A 129 1.53 1.76 17.00
N ASP A 130 2.40 2.39 17.79
CA ASP A 130 1.98 3.20 18.94
C ASP A 130 1.18 4.43 18.46
N ILE A 131 1.65 5.10 17.41
CA ILE A 131 0.94 6.24 16.79
C ILE A 131 -0.46 5.82 16.32
N LEU A 132 -0.58 4.66 15.67
CA LEU A 132 -1.87 4.12 15.26
C LEU A 132 -2.77 3.77 16.44
N ALA A 133 -2.21 3.29 17.56
CA ALA A 133 -2.96 2.97 18.76
C ALA A 133 -3.47 4.23 19.47
N GLU A 134 -2.66 5.29 19.50
CA GLU A 134 -2.95 6.54 20.19
C GLU A 134 -3.91 7.44 19.40
N ILE A 135 -3.60 7.71 18.12
CA ILE A 135 -4.40 8.63 17.28
C ILE A 135 -5.60 7.90 16.66
N GLY A 136 -5.50 6.59 16.47
CA GLY A 136 -6.57 5.75 15.96
C GLY A 136 -6.96 6.08 14.52
N LYS A 137 -8.26 5.98 14.22
CA LYS A 137 -8.79 6.14 12.85
C LYS A 137 -8.60 7.54 12.28
N ARG A 138 -8.32 8.56 13.10
CA ARG A 138 -8.10 9.94 12.64
C ARG A 138 -6.79 10.08 11.86
N ALA A 139 -5.83 9.19 12.11
CA ALA A 139 -4.55 9.14 11.42
C ALA A 139 -4.62 8.39 10.07
N LEU A 140 -5.75 7.72 9.79
CA LEU A 140 -5.88 6.84 8.63
C LEU A 140 -6.72 7.48 7.53
N GLN A 141 -6.21 7.43 6.30
CA GLN A 141 -6.95 7.75 5.08
C GLN A 141 -6.89 6.54 4.14
N ASP A 142 -8.05 5.99 3.78
CA ASP A 142 -8.16 4.80 2.90
C ASP A 142 -7.29 3.60 3.35
N GLY A 143 -7.06 3.48 4.67
CA GLY A 143 -6.21 2.43 5.26
C GLY A 143 -4.71 2.75 5.27
N LEU A 144 -4.31 3.98 4.94
CA LEU A 144 -2.93 4.47 5.02
C LEU A 144 -2.78 5.41 6.20
N LEU A 145 -1.70 5.23 6.97
CA LEU A 145 -1.27 6.20 7.98
C LEU A 145 -0.68 7.43 7.28
N VAL A 146 -1.36 8.57 7.44
CA VAL A 146 -0.96 9.83 6.81
C VAL A 146 0.03 10.55 7.71
N LEU A 147 1.24 10.75 7.21
CA LEU A 147 2.28 11.52 7.88
C LEU A 147 2.61 12.75 7.05
N HIS A 148 2.37 13.92 7.62
CA HIS A 148 2.77 15.20 7.07
C HIS A 148 4.21 15.48 7.47
N PHE A 149 5.06 15.87 6.52
CA PHE A 149 6.44 16.22 6.83
C PHE A 149 6.82 17.60 6.30
N GLY A 150 7.47 18.37 7.15
CA GLY A 150 8.07 19.65 6.85
C GLY A 150 9.60 19.58 6.91
N LEU A 151 10.26 20.53 6.26
CA LEU A 151 11.72 20.63 6.30
C LEU A 151 12.16 21.97 6.89
N GLY A 152 13.02 21.94 7.90
CA GLY A 152 13.56 23.13 8.58
C GLY A 152 15.09 23.15 8.58
N LEU A 153 15.68 24.24 9.06
CA LEU A 153 17.12 24.32 9.31
C LEU A 153 17.44 23.99 10.76
N SER A 154 18.47 23.14 10.98
CA SER A 154 19.00 22.91 12.32
C SER A 154 19.76 24.15 12.81
N PRO A 155 19.49 24.65 14.03
CA PRO A 155 20.13 25.85 14.58
C PRO A 155 21.64 25.73 14.80
N SER A 156 22.22 24.52 14.70
CA SER A 156 23.65 24.25 14.89
C SER A 156 24.55 24.53 13.68
N SER A 157 24.01 25.12 12.60
CA SER A 157 24.78 25.47 11.39
C SER A 157 25.09 26.96 11.21
N LEU A 158 24.69 27.81 12.17
CA LEU A 158 25.17 29.19 12.29
C LEU A 158 26.48 29.20 13.09
N THR A 159 27.60 28.83 12.47
CA THR A 159 28.94 29.17 12.98
C THR A 159 29.89 29.42 11.82
#